data_AF-A0A943WNE5-F1
#
_entry.id   AF-A0A943WNE5-F1
#
_cell.length_a   1.000
_cell.length_b   1.000
_cell.length_c   1.000
_cell.angle_alpha   90.00
_cell.angle_beta   90.00
_cell.angle_gamma   90.00
#
_symmetry.space_group_name_H-M   'P 1'
#
loop_
_entity.id
_entity.type
_entity.pdbx_description
1 polymer ?
#
loop_
_entity_poly.entity_id
_entity_poly.type
_entity_poly.pdbx_seq_one_letter_code
_entity_poly.pdbx_strand_id
1 'polypeptide(L)'
;MNKKILLTIAMVMVFISAIVVATTKDKNQERISDINDYSRAYINNRQARVNKEKENRDKLVKKLKGVVCWGGSNTAGEGSTSYIDFLYEDLKNLGYDLPVENKGIKNESSVDILGRQGSIPIVVSESAEIENSNNAINPIKVKSSNGMATNILCGNKNPGVNPCVINGVKGTLFGETDEKDITKTSTFYFQRENSGEKVVIPAGAVVQTEGSDSKYKDYINIMWLERKGWSTPKELIEQEQKFVKSINGKYIIIGLADGDDETNKEVDRLMEKTFGDKYINPRKLLVEYSKQKMDKNTTEYNREKISKGMIPSDLADNDGLLSVTGYKVLSESICKKINSLGYLN
;
A
#
# COMPACT_ATOMS: atom_id res chain seq x y z
N MET A 1 92.91 -1.16 29.84
CA MET A 1 91.55 -0.77 30.30
C MET A 1 91.09 -1.75 31.35
N ASN A 2 90.78 -1.28 32.56
CA ASN A 2 90.60 -2.12 33.75
C ASN A 2 89.31 -2.96 33.60
N LYS A 3 89.40 -4.31 33.69
CA LYS A 3 88.26 -5.22 33.47
C LYS A 3 87.01 -4.85 34.30
N LYS A 4 87.21 -4.26 35.48
CA LYS A 4 86.12 -3.73 36.33
C LYS A 4 85.36 -2.57 35.68
N ILE A 5 86.05 -1.61 35.05
CA ILE A 5 85.43 -0.46 34.37
C ILE A 5 84.61 -0.93 33.16
N LEU A 6 85.13 -1.89 32.39
CA LEU A 6 84.42 -2.45 31.24
C LEU A 6 83.13 -3.18 31.66
N LEU A 7 83.20 -3.93 32.76
CA LEU A 7 82.05 -4.64 33.32
C LEU A 7 80.97 -3.67 33.83
N THR A 8 81.38 -2.58 34.49
CA THR A 8 80.44 -1.55 34.96
C THR A 8 79.75 -0.83 33.80
N ILE A 9 80.48 -0.47 32.74
CA ILE A 9 79.88 0.16 31.55
C ILE A 9 78.89 -0.79 30.86
N ALA A 10 79.23 -2.07 30.74
CA ALA A 10 78.34 -3.08 30.17
C ALA A 10 77.06 -3.25 30.99
N MET A 11 77.16 -3.31 32.33
CA MET A 11 75.98 -3.40 33.20
C MET A 11 75.10 -2.15 33.10
N VAL A 12 75.68 -0.95 33.06
CA VAL A 12 74.93 0.31 32.90
C VAL A 12 74.20 0.35 31.56
N MET A 13 74.83 -0.08 30.47
CA MET A 13 74.17 -0.15 29.16
C MET A 13 73.02 -1.16 29.13
N VAL A 14 73.15 -2.32 29.77
CA VAL A 14 72.05 -3.29 29.91
C VAL A 14 70.91 -2.71 30.75
N PHE A 15 71.23 -2.00 31.83
CA PHE A 15 70.22 -1.35 32.68
C PHE A 15 69.47 -0.22 31.94
N ILE A 16 70.19 0.64 31.20
CA ILE A 16 69.57 1.69 30.37
C ILE A 16 68.69 1.05 29.29
N SER A 17 69.16 -0.02 28.64
CA SER A 17 68.39 -0.76 27.63
C SER A 17 67.09 -1.34 28.23
N ALA A 18 67.18 -1.94 29.43
CA ALA A 18 66.03 -2.48 30.14
C ALA A 18 65.02 -1.39 30.56
N ILE A 19 65.50 -0.22 31.01
CA ILE A 19 64.65 0.94 31.36
C ILE A 19 63.97 1.50 30.11
N VAL A 20 64.69 1.64 28.99
CA VAL A 20 64.11 2.11 27.72
C VAL A 20 63.05 1.12 27.22
N VAL A 21 63.29 -0.19 27.30
CA VAL A 21 62.31 -1.22 26.92
C VAL A 21 61.10 -1.22 27.85
N ALA A 22 61.28 -1.08 29.16
CA ALA A 22 60.17 -0.99 30.12
C ALA A 22 59.31 0.26 29.87
N THR A 23 59.94 1.44 29.74
CA THR A 23 59.23 2.71 29.53
C THR A 23 58.55 2.80 28.16
N THR A 24 59.11 2.20 27.10
CA THR A 24 58.43 2.09 25.80
C THR A 24 57.31 1.07 25.80
N LYS A 25 57.45 -0.04 26.54
CA LYS A 25 56.37 -1.02 26.74
C LYS A 25 55.18 -0.38 27.47
N ASP A 26 55.42 0.38 28.54
CA ASP A 26 54.39 1.07 29.30
C ASP A 26 53.66 2.12 28.45
N LYS A 27 54.39 2.97 27.71
CA LYS A 27 53.78 3.96 26.79
C LYS A 27 52.98 3.33 25.66
N ASN A 28 53.45 2.19 25.13
CA ASN A 28 52.70 1.46 24.10
C ASN A 28 51.45 0.81 24.69
N GLN A 29 51.50 0.33 25.93
CA GLN A 29 50.37 -0.28 26.63
C GLN A 29 49.30 0.77 26.99
N GLU A 30 49.69 1.97 27.44
CA GLU A 30 48.80 3.11 27.61
C GLU A 30 48.12 3.52 26.29
N ARG A 31 48.90 3.69 25.21
CA ARG A 31 48.35 3.98 23.87
C ARG A 31 47.36 2.93 23.38
N ILE A 32 47.65 1.65 23.60
CA ILE A 32 46.74 0.55 23.24
C ILE A 32 45.46 0.61 24.09
N SER A 33 45.57 0.93 25.38
CA SER A 33 44.41 1.14 26.26
C SER A 33 43.53 2.27 25.76
N ASP A 34 44.11 3.43 25.44
CA ASP A 34 43.38 4.60 24.95
C ASP A 34 42.65 4.31 23.63
N ILE A 35 43.30 3.59 22.70
CA ILE A 35 42.69 3.18 21.42
C ILE A 35 41.53 2.20 21.66
N ASN A 36 41.69 1.26 22.59
CA ASN A 36 40.64 0.30 22.95
C ASN A 36 39.45 0.99 23.63
N ASP A 37 39.69 1.97 24.48
CA ASP A 37 38.65 2.74 25.17
C ASP A 37 37.90 3.65 24.20
N TYR A 38 38.62 4.33 23.30
CA TYR A 38 38.01 5.09 22.21
C TYR A 38 37.16 4.19 21.31
N SER A 39 37.68 3.03 20.92
CA SER A 39 36.96 2.08 20.06
C SER A 39 35.71 1.54 20.74
N ARG A 40 35.79 1.17 22.02
CA ARG A 40 34.64 0.74 22.84
C ARG A 40 33.61 1.85 22.96
N ALA A 41 34.02 3.08 23.26
CA ALA A 41 33.12 4.23 23.34
C ALA A 41 32.44 4.52 22.00
N TYR A 42 33.18 4.47 20.89
CA TYR A 42 32.64 4.65 19.54
C TYR A 42 31.59 3.57 19.19
N ILE A 43 31.91 2.30 19.44
CA ILE A 43 30.99 1.17 19.20
C ILE A 43 29.75 1.30 20.08
N ASN A 44 29.91 1.57 21.38
CA ASN A 44 28.79 1.73 22.31
C ASN A 44 27.89 2.91 21.94
N ASN A 45 28.46 4.06 21.56
CA ASN A 45 27.70 5.23 21.11
C ASN A 45 26.98 4.96 19.78
N ARG A 46 27.59 4.19 18.87
CA ARG A 46 26.93 3.74 17.64
C ARG A 46 25.76 2.80 17.97
N GLN A 47 25.97 1.81 18.84
CA GLN A 47 24.93 0.86 19.24
C GLN A 47 23.76 1.56 19.95
N ALA A 48 24.05 2.52 20.83
CA ALA A 48 23.04 3.30 21.54
C ALA A 48 22.18 4.14 20.56
N ARG A 49 22.79 4.76 19.55
CA ARG A 49 22.06 5.48 18.49
C ARG A 49 21.15 4.54 17.70
N VAL A 50 21.69 3.40 17.25
CA VAL A 50 20.92 2.38 16.52
C VAL A 50 19.75 1.85 17.36
N ASN A 51 19.97 1.59 18.64
CA ASN A 51 18.93 1.12 19.55
C ASN A 51 17.83 2.18 19.74
N LYS A 52 18.21 3.46 19.90
CA LYS A 52 17.26 4.57 20.01
C LYS A 52 16.45 4.79 18.73
N GLU A 53 17.10 4.68 17.57
CA GLU A 53 16.43 4.72 16.26
C GLU A 53 15.43 3.56 16.11
N LYS A 54 15.83 2.35 16.51
CA LYS A 54 14.94 1.18 16.52
C LYS A 54 13.75 1.37 17.46
N GLU A 55 13.98 1.83 18.68
CA GLU A 55 12.91 2.08 19.65
C GLU A 55 11.92 3.15 19.15
N ASN A 56 12.44 4.23 18.55
CA ASN A 56 11.61 5.26 17.93
C ASN A 56 10.79 4.69 16.77
N ARG A 57 11.40 3.83 15.95
CA ARG A 57 10.72 3.13 14.84
C ARG A 57 9.64 2.19 15.36
N ASP A 58 9.90 1.41 16.40
CA ASP A 58 8.91 0.50 16.99
C ASP A 58 7.71 1.28 17.58
N LYS A 59 7.96 2.43 18.20
CA LYS A 59 6.90 3.35 18.67
C LYS A 59 6.09 3.94 17.52
N LEU A 60 6.73 4.21 16.39
CA LEU A 60 6.13 4.76 15.19
C LEU A 60 5.29 3.71 14.44
N VAL A 61 5.81 2.49 14.30
CA VAL A 61 5.06 1.32 13.79
C VAL A 61 3.80 1.08 14.63
N LYS A 62 3.88 1.20 15.96
CA LYS A 62 2.69 1.13 16.83
C LYS A 62 1.66 2.25 16.59
N LYS A 63 2.07 3.40 16.04
CA LYS A 63 1.17 4.51 15.68
C LYS A 63 0.59 4.37 14.27
N LEU A 64 1.33 3.76 13.35
CA LEU A 64 0.87 3.48 12.00
C LEU A 64 -0.12 2.32 12.04
N LYS A 65 -1.37 2.59 11.64
CA LYS A 65 -2.44 1.60 11.76
C LYS A 65 -2.42 0.55 10.64
N GLY A 66 -1.86 0.90 9.48
CA GLY A 66 -1.74 0.01 8.34
C GLY A 66 -1.78 0.74 7.00
N VAL A 67 -1.78 -0.06 5.94
CA VAL A 67 -2.02 0.35 4.55
C VAL A 67 -3.27 -0.39 4.08
N VAL A 68 -4.14 0.28 3.34
CA VAL A 68 -5.33 -0.35 2.73
C VAL A 68 -5.41 0.03 1.26
N CYS A 69 -5.58 -0.97 0.42
CA CYS A 69 -5.56 -0.84 -1.03
C CYS A 69 -6.94 -1.14 -1.61
N TRP A 70 -7.52 -0.17 -2.29
CA TRP A 70 -8.85 -0.21 -2.91
C TRP A 70 -8.71 -0.19 -4.44
N GLY A 71 -9.47 -1.04 -5.12
CA GLY A 71 -9.49 -1.04 -6.58
C GLY A 71 -10.20 -2.23 -7.20
N GLY A 72 -10.05 -2.34 -8.51
CA GLY A 72 -10.62 -3.41 -9.33
C GLY A 72 -9.69 -4.61 -9.50
N SER A 73 -9.53 -5.05 -10.74
CA SER A 73 -8.82 -6.28 -11.12
C SER A 73 -7.32 -6.24 -10.83
N ASN A 74 -6.65 -5.12 -11.10
CA ASN A 74 -5.22 -4.98 -10.76
C ASN A 74 -4.97 -5.01 -9.24
N THR A 75 -5.87 -4.44 -8.44
CA THR A 75 -5.73 -4.49 -6.97
C THR A 75 -6.03 -5.89 -6.43
N ALA A 76 -7.04 -6.56 -7.00
CA ALA A 76 -7.36 -7.95 -6.68
C ALA A 76 -6.25 -8.95 -7.07
N GLY A 77 -5.35 -8.57 -7.98
CA GLY A 77 -4.24 -9.41 -8.44
C GLY A 77 -4.65 -10.45 -9.48
N GLU A 78 -5.52 -10.07 -10.43
CA GLU A 78 -5.99 -10.98 -11.48
C GLU A 78 -4.87 -11.56 -12.36
N GLY A 79 -3.74 -10.86 -12.46
CA GLY A 79 -2.56 -11.28 -13.23
C GLY A 79 -1.66 -12.32 -12.55
N SER A 80 -2.16 -13.11 -11.58
CA SER A 80 -1.50 -14.13 -10.72
C SER A 80 -0.94 -13.68 -9.36
N THR A 81 -0.73 -12.39 -9.16
CA THR A 81 -0.27 -11.75 -7.90
C THR A 81 -0.79 -10.32 -7.85
N SER A 82 -0.66 -9.63 -6.72
CA SER A 82 -0.96 -8.21 -6.59
C SER A 82 0.29 -7.40 -6.24
N TYR A 83 0.33 -6.11 -6.60
CA TYR A 83 1.37 -5.19 -6.13
C TYR A 83 1.44 -5.13 -4.59
N ILE A 84 0.36 -5.49 -3.91
CA ILE A 84 0.21 -5.56 -2.47
C ILE A 84 1.16 -6.59 -1.84
N ASP A 85 1.35 -7.74 -2.49
CA ASP A 85 2.24 -8.79 -2.00
C ASP A 85 3.68 -8.27 -1.91
N PHE A 86 4.12 -7.54 -2.95
CA PHE A 86 5.41 -6.87 -2.97
C PHE A 86 5.47 -5.67 -2.01
N LEU A 87 4.36 -4.95 -1.83
CA LEU A 87 4.33 -3.73 -1.01
C LEU A 87 4.54 -4.05 0.46
N TYR A 88 3.94 -5.15 0.94
CA TYR A 88 4.16 -5.65 2.28
C TYR A 88 5.65 -5.93 2.52
N GLU A 89 6.29 -6.69 1.63
CA GLU A 89 7.71 -7.02 1.73
C GLU A 89 8.62 -5.78 1.62
N ASP A 90 8.30 -4.84 0.73
CA ASP A 90 9.07 -3.60 0.56
C ASP A 90 9.00 -2.72 1.82
N LEU A 91 7.82 -2.56 2.43
CA LEU A 91 7.67 -1.83 3.68
C LEU A 91 8.40 -2.52 4.84
N LYS A 92 8.31 -3.84 4.91
CA LYS A 92 9.02 -4.65 5.90
C LYS A 92 10.54 -4.52 5.76
N ASN A 93 11.06 -4.49 4.53
CA ASN A 93 12.49 -4.26 4.25
C ASN A 93 12.95 -2.86 4.67
N LEU A 94 12.06 -1.86 4.67
CA LEU A 94 12.33 -0.54 5.26
C LEU A 94 12.24 -0.52 6.80
N GLY A 95 11.85 -1.64 7.41
CA GLY A 95 11.70 -1.81 8.85
C GLY A 95 10.32 -1.48 9.40
N TYR A 96 9.29 -1.49 8.56
CA TYR A 96 7.89 -1.24 8.93
C TYR A 96 7.05 -2.50 8.70
N ASP A 97 6.83 -3.28 9.77
CA ASP A 97 5.93 -4.44 9.74
C ASP A 97 4.49 -3.98 10.00
N LEU A 98 3.82 -3.56 8.92
CA LEU A 98 2.46 -3.01 8.95
C LEU A 98 1.50 -3.95 8.21
N PRO A 99 0.24 -4.06 8.64
CA PRO A 99 -0.77 -4.74 7.84
C PRO A 99 -0.98 -3.99 6.52
N VAL A 100 -0.98 -4.71 5.40
CA VAL A 100 -1.33 -4.19 4.08
C VAL A 100 -2.57 -4.95 3.59
N GLU A 101 -3.71 -4.27 3.61
CA GLU A 101 -5.02 -4.85 3.38
C GLU A 101 -5.41 -4.79 1.90
N ASN A 102 -5.68 -5.95 1.30
CA ASN A 102 -6.21 -6.03 -0.06
C ASN A 102 -7.75 -5.96 -0.05
N LYS A 103 -8.30 -4.85 -0.54
CA LYS A 103 -9.75 -4.64 -0.73
C LYS A 103 -10.14 -4.59 -2.21
N GLY A 104 -9.29 -5.13 -3.07
CA GLY A 104 -9.51 -5.28 -4.50
C GLY A 104 -10.54 -6.35 -4.82
N ILE A 105 -11.43 -6.06 -5.76
CA ILE A 105 -12.40 -7.01 -6.29
C ILE A 105 -12.39 -6.91 -7.81
N LYS A 106 -12.24 -8.07 -8.47
CA LYS A 106 -12.19 -8.14 -9.93
C LYS A 106 -13.46 -7.59 -10.55
N ASN A 107 -13.33 -6.91 -11.69
CA ASN A 107 -14.46 -6.42 -12.48
C ASN A 107 -15.38 -5.41 -11.77
N GLU A 108 -15.07 -4.89 -10.59
CA GLU A 108 -15.89 -3.85 -10.00
C GLU A 108 -15.68 -2.49 -10.68
N SER A 109 -16.75 -1.71 -10.72
CA SER A 109 -16.67 -0.33 -11.17
C SER A 109 -16.17 0.58 -10.06
N SER A 110 -15.74 1.80 -10.40
CA SER A 110 -15.38 2.81 -9.41
C SER A 110 -16.52 3.12 -8.43
N VAL A 111 -17.76 3.08 -8.88
CA VAL A 111 -18.94 3.27 -8.03
C VAL A 111 -19.05 2.16 -6.98
N ASP A 112 -18.77 0.92 -7.36
CA ASP A 112 -18.83 -0.23 -6.45
C ASP A 112 -17.69 -0.16 -5.41
N ILE A 113 -16.47 0.10 -5.86
CA ILE A 113 -15.28 0.25 -5.01
C ILE A 113 -15.50 1.36 -3.98
N LEU A 114 -15.98 2.53 -4.41
CA LEU A 114 -16.26 3.68 -3.55
C LEU A 114 -17.49 3.46 -2.66
N GLY A 115 -18.41 2.60 -3.11
CA GLY A 115 -19.54 2.10 -2.32
C GLY A 115 -19.09 1.28 -1.12
N ARG A 116 -18.22 0.30 -1.34
CA ARG A 116 -17.64 -0.53 -0.26
C ARG A 116 -16.72 0.25 0.65
N GLN A 117 -15.95 1.19 0.10
CA GLN A 117 -15.08 2.07 0.88
C GLN A 117 -15.87 3.14 1.65
N GLY A 118 -17.07 3.50 1.18
CA GLY A 118 -18.01 4.41 1.86
C GLY A 118 -17.91 5.89 1.47
N SER A 119 -17.10 6.28 0.50
CA SER A 119 -17.05 7.67 -0.01
C SER A 119 -18.18 8.00 -0.98
N ILE A 120 -18.76 7.00 -1.63
CA ILE A 120 -20.04 7.09 -2.34
C ILE A 120 -20.94 5.97 -1.79
N PRO A 121 -21.55 6.16 -0.60
CA PRO A 121 -22.16 5.07 0.14
C PRO A 121 -23.19 4.25 -0.64
N ILE A 122 -23.28 2.97 -0.32
CA ILE A 122 -24.40 2.13 -0.74
C ILE A 122 -25.60 2.49 0.14
N VAL A 123 -26.76 2.66 -0.49
CA VAL A 123 -28.03 2.95 0.19
C VAL A 123 -29.12 2.00 -0.25
N VAL A 124 -30.06 1.74 0.65
CA VAL A 124 -31.28 0.99 0.35
C VAL A 124 -32.12 1.82 -0.64
N SER A 125 -32.50 1.25 -1.77
CA SER A 125 -33.19 2.01 -2.82
C SER A 125 -34.70 2.13 -2.59
N GLU A 126 -35.30 1.18 -1.87
CA GLU A 126 -36.74 1.08 -1.57
C GLU A 126 -36.91 0.56 -0.14
N SER A 127 -37.96 0.98 0.57
CA SER A 127 -38.17 0.48 1.94
C SER A 127 -38.32 -1.04 1.98
N ALA A 128 -37.70 -1.66 2.98
CA ALA A 128 -37.69 -3.12 3.17
C ALA A 128 -37.87 -3.48 4.65
N GLU A 129 -38.11 -4.74 4.94
CA GLU A 129 -38.21 -5.25 6.31
C GLU A 129 -37.11 -6.28 6.56
N ILE A 130 -36.47 -6.21 7.73
CA ILE A 130 -35.61 -7.28 8.24
C ILE A 130 -36.42 -8.05 9.28
N GLU A 131 -36.67 -9.32 8.99
CA GLU A 131 -37.38 -10.23 9.89
C GLU A 131 -36.63 -10.44 11.22
N ASN A 132 -37.37 -10.88 12.23
CA ASN A 132 -36.87 -11.04 13.60
C ASN A 132 -35.77 -12.11 13.72
N SER A 133 -35.81 -13.15 12.89
CA SER A 133 -34.95 -14.33 12.93
C SER A 133 -33.64 -14.15 12.15
N ASN A 134 -32.53 -14.65 12.69
CA ASN A 134 -31.24 -14.75 11.97
C ASN A 134 -31.18 -15.86 10.92
N ASN A 135 -32.21 -16.70 10.80
CA ASN A 135 -32.34 -17.66 9.70
C ASN A 135 -33.10 -17.08 8.50
N ALA A 136 -33.69 -15.87 8.63
CA ALA A 136 -34.42 -15.24 7.55
C ALA A 136 -33.49 -14.54 6.57
N ILE A 137 -33.71 -14.80 5.28
CA ILE A 137 -33.05 -14.14 4.16
C ILE A 137 -34.01 -13.08 3.64
N ASN A 138 -33.64 -11.81 3.77
CA ASN A 138 -34.52 -10.69 3.46
C ASN A 138 -34.10 -10.09 2.11
N PRO A 139 -34.95 -10.08 1.07
CA PRO A 139 -34.68 -9.36 -0.16
C PRO A 139 -34.46 -7.88 0.14
N ILE A 140 -33.41 -7.31 -0.42
CA ILE A 140 -33.11 -5.90 -0.27
C ILE A 140 -32.68 -5.33 -1.62
N LYS A 141 -33.11 -4.10 -1.91
CA LYS A 141 -32.65 -3.39 -3.10
C LYS A 141 -31.69 -2.31 -2.68
N VAL A 142 -30.52 -2.26 -3.32
CA VAL A 142 -29.47 -1.31 -3.01
C VAL A 142 -29.01 -0.58 -4.27
N LYS A 143 -28.50 0.63 -4.08
CA LYS A 143 -27.89 1.46 -5.12
C LYS A 143 -26.81 2.34 -4.51
N SER A 144 -25.99 2.95 -5.34
CA SER A 144 -25.08 4.01 -4.88
C SER A 144 -25.87 5.25 -4.47
N SER A 145 -25.37 6.01 -3.51
CA SER A 145 -25.98 7.25 -3.03
C SER A 145 -26.09 8.34 -4.09
N ASN A 146 -25.31 8.24 -5.18
CA ASN A 146 -25.44 9.12 -6.35
C ASN A 146 -26.54 8.67 -7.35
N GLY A 147 -27.31 7.63 -7.01
CA GLY A 147 -28.42 7.11 -7.81
C GLY A 147 -28.04 6.03 -8.82
N MET A 148 -26.75 5.74 -9.02
CA MET A 148 -26.29 4.71 -9.94
C MET A 148 -26.55 3.29 -9.38
N ALA A 149 -26.84 2.35 -10.27
CA ALA A 149 -26.89 0.93 -9.91
C ALA A 149 -25.51 0.49 -9.39
N THR A 150 -25.53 -0.35 -8.34
CA THR A 150 -24.31 -0.98 -7.83
C THR A 150 -24.32 -2.46 -8.18
N ASN A 151 -23.16 -2.97 -8.55
CA ASN A 151 -22.90 -4.36 -8.88
C ASN A 151 -21.87 -4.96 -7.91
N ILE A 152 -21.80 -4.47 -6.66
CA ILE A 152 -20.88 -5.01 -5.65
C ILE A 152 -20.94 -6.54 -5.63
N LEU A 153 -19.80 -7.16 -5.84
CA LEU A 153 -19.76 -8.61 -6.06
C LEU A 153 -19.81 -9.34 -4.72
N CYS A 154 -20.94 -10.00 -4.49
CA CYS A 154 -21.29 -10.61 -3.21
C CYS A 154 -20.90 -12.10 -3.06
N GLY A 155 -19.85 -12.56 -3.76
CA GLY A 155 -19.36 -13.95 -3.67
C GLY A 155 -18.66 -14.30 -2.35
N ASN A 156 -18.11 -15.52 -2.25
CA ASN A 156 -17.45 -16.08 -1.05
C ASN A 156 -16.29 -15.25 -0.48
N LYS A 157 -15.80 -14.24 -1.21
CA LYS A 157 -14.88 -13.20 -0.73
C LYS A 157 -15.39 -11.85 -1.22
N ASN A 158 -16.03 -11.08 -0.34
CA ASN A 158 -16.45 -9.71 -0.61
C ASN A 158 -15.72 -8.74 0.36
N PRO A 159 -14.41 -8.51 0.15
CA PRO A 159 -13.61 -7.70 1.05
C PRO A 159 -14.17 -6.27 1.10
N GLY A 160 -14.38 -5.76 2.32
CA GLY A 160 -14.87 -4.40 2.52
C GLY A 160 -16.39 -4.22 2.46
N VAL A 161 -17.20 -5.27 2.25
CA VAL A 161 -18.66 -5.18 2.46
C VAL A 161 -19.07 -5.73 3.81
N ASN A 162 -18.77 -7.00 4.06
CA ASN A 162 -19.29 -7.74 5.21
C ASN A 162 -18.27 -7.86 6.37
N PRO A 163 -18.75 -7.92 7.62
CA PRO A 163 -20.14 -7.69 8.02
C PRO A 163 -20.55 -6.24 7.77
N CYS A 164 -21.84 -6.01 7.51
CA CYS A 164 -22.38 -4.66 7.32
C CYS A 164 -23.49 -4.36 8.33
N VAL A 165 -23.83 -3.08 8.47
CA VAL A 165 -24.92 -2.61 9.33
C VAL A 165 -25.91 -1.80 8.51
N ILE A 166 -27.19 -2.16 8.60
CA ILE A 166 -28.29 -1.45 7.93
C ILE A 166 -29.30 -1.06 9.00
N ASN A 167 -29.55 0.24 9.16
CA ASN A 167 -30.48 0.78 10.15
C ASN A 167 -30.26 0.21 11.59
N GLY A 168 -28.99 0.07 11.99
CA GLY A 168 -28.61 -0.49 13.29
C GLY A 168 -28.57 -2.02 13.39
N VAL A 169 -29.01 -2.74 12.35
CA VAL A 169 -28.98 -4.21 12.33
C VAL A 169 -27.70 -4.68 11.65
N LYS A 170 -26.85 -5.40 12.40
CA LYS A 170 -25.63 -6.03 11.87
C LYS A 170 -25.95 -7.36 11.18
N GLY A 171 -25.31 -7.62 10.04
CA GLY A 171 -25.51 -8.84 9.27
C GLY A 171 -24.60 -8.96 8.06
N THR A 172 -25.03 -9.80 7.14
CA THR A 172 -24.33 -10.13 5.90
C THR A 172 -25.21 -9.74 4.71
N LEU A 173 -24.66 -8.91 3.84
CA LEU A 173 -25.21 -8.61 2.52
C LEU A 173 -24.62 -9.60 1.51
N PHE A 174 -25.47 -10.33 0.81
CA PHE A 174 -25.05 -11.21 -0.28
C PHE A 174 -25.97 -11.02 -1.49
N GLY A 175 -25.69 -11.71 -2.59
CA GLY A 175 -26.51 -11.58 -3.78
C GLY A 175 -26.30 -12.69 -4.79
N GLU A 176 -27.25 -12.79 -5.69
CA GLU A 176 -27.23 -13.72 -6.81
C GLU A 176 -26.52 -13.10 -8.00
N THR A 177 -25.63 -13.88 -8.62
CA THR A 177 -24.97 -13.47 -9.85
C THR A 177 -25.98 -13.39 -10.99
N ASP A 178 -25.86 -12.37 -11.85
CA ASP A 178 -26.70 -12.25 -13.04
C ASP A 178 -26.41 -13.39 -14.03
N GLU A 179 -27.47 -14.02 -14.54
CA GLU A 179 -27.36 -15.18 -15.45
C GLU A 179 -26.70 -14.83 -16.79
N LYS A 180 -26.79 -13.57 -17.23
CA LYS A 180 -26.25 -13.08 -18.51
C LYS A 180 -24.89 -12.42 -18.36
N ASP A 181 -24.58 -11.93 -17.17
CA ASP A 181 -23.32 -11.25 -16.86
C ASP A 181 -22.80 -11.68 -15.49
N ILE A 182 -21.88 -12.65 -15.49
CA ILE A 182 -21.28 -13.18 -14.25
C ILE A 182 -20.50 -12.15 -13.43
N THR A 183 -20.30 -10.95 -13.97
CA THR A 183 -19.63 -9.83 -13.30
C THR A 183 -20.62 -8.86 -12.63
N LYS A 184 -21.91 -9.22 -12.61
CA LYS A 184 -22.96 -8.43 -11.96
C LYS A 184 -23.72 -9.25 -10.93
N THR A 185 -24.26 -8.53 -9.94
CA THR A 185 -25.20 -9.08 -8.96
C THR A 185 -26.60 -8.57 -9.32
N SER A 186 -27.52 -9.49 -9.58
CA SER A 186 -28.89 -9.18 -10.06
C SER A 186 -29.85 -8.91 -8.91
N THR A 187 -29.70 -9.64 -7.81
CA THR A 187 -30.57 -9.58 -6.63
C THR A 187 -29.72 -9.55 -5.37
N PHE A 188 -30.08 -8.70 -4.41
CA PHE A 188 -29.41 -8.62 -3.11
C PHE A 188 -30.29 -9.12 -1.98
N TYR A 189 -29.64 -9.70 -0.98
CA TYR A 189 -30.27 -10.21 0.22
C TYR A 189 -29.47 -9.81 1.45
N PHE A 190 -30.18 -9.59 2.55
CA PHE A 190 -29.59 -9.31 3.85
C PHE A 190 -30.06 -10.35 4.88
N GLN A 191 -29.09 -10.93 5.58
CA GLN A 191 -29.32 -11.82 6.71
C GLN A 191 -28.69 -11.21 7.96
N ARG A 192 -29.50 -10.98 8.99
CA ARG A 192 -29.00 -10.49 10.29
C ARG A 192 -28.16 -11.55 10.99
N GLU A 193 -27.15 -11.12 11.74
CA GLU A 193 -26.26 -12.01 12.48
C GLU A 193 -26.97 -12.64 13.70
N ASN A 194 -27.72 -11.83 14.44
CA ASN A 194 -28.41 -12.23 15.67
C ASN A 194 -29.91 -11.97 15.55
N SER A 195 -30.72 -12.87 16.08
CA SER A 195 -32.17 -12.67 16.19
C SER A 195 -32.48 -11.46 17.09
N GLY A 196 -33.59 -10.79 16.83
CA GLY A 196 -33.99 -9.55 17.52
C GLY A 196 -35.36 -9.08 17.03
N GLU A 197 -35.70 -7.81 17.24
CA GLU A 197 -36.98 -7.28 16.75
C GLU A 197 -37.03 -7.14 15.23
N LYS A 198 -38.23 -7.20 14.66
CA LYS A 198 -38.46 -6.89 13.24
C LYS A 198 -38.18 -5.40 13.01
N VAL A 199 -37.42 -5.08 11.96
CA VAL A 199 -36.99 -3.70 11.68
C VAL A 199 -37.45 -3.29 10.29
N VAL A 200 -38.15 -2.15 10.19
CA VAL A 200 -38.42 -1.50 8.91
C VAL A 200 -37.20 -0.65 8.54
N ILE A 201 -36.67 -0.85 7.35
CA ILE A 201 -35.59 -0.05 6.78
C ILE A 201 -36.20 0.94 5.79
N PRO A 202 -36.01 2.26 5.96
CA PRO A 202 -36.48 3.24 4.98
C PRO A 202 -35.59 3.25 3.73
N ALA A 203 -36.16 3.60 2.58
CA ALA A 203 -35.38 3.99 1.41
C ALA A 203 -34.40 5.12 1.77
N GLY A 204 -33.18 5.04 1.27
CA GLY A 204 -32.08 5.95 1.60
C GLY A 204 -31.26 5.56 2.83
N ALA A 205 -31.66 4.53 3.59
CA ALA A 205 -30.84 4.03 4.69
C ALA A 205 -29.45 3.61 4.17
N VAL A 206 -28.39 4.05 4.86
CA VAL A 206 -27.01 3.71 4.48
C VAL A 206 -26.71 2.27 4.87
N VAL A 207 -26.09 1.54 3.94
CA VAL A 207 -25.44 0.26 4.23
C VAL A 207 -24.03 0.56 4.70
N GLN A 208 -23.81 0.52 6.01
CA GLN A 208 -22.48 0.71 6.61
C GLN A 208 -21.68 -0.56 6.40
N THR A 209 -20.81 -0.55 5.39
CA THR A 209 -19.96 -1.67 5.03
C THR A 209 -18.75 -1.78 5.96
N GLU A 210 -18.12 -2.96 6.01
CA GLU A 210 -16.83 -3.17 6.70
C GLU A 210 -15.77 -2.17 6.23
N GLY A 211 -15.75 -1.85 4.94
CA GLY A 211 -14.80 -0.92 4.35
C GLY A 211 -15.03 0.55 4.70
N SER A 212 -16.26 0.91 5.10
CA SER A 212 -16.60 2.25 5.58
C SER A 212 -16.20 2.51 7.03
N ASP A 213 -15.66 1.48 7.73
CA ASP A 213 -15.22 1.58 9.11
C ASP A 213 -14.16 2.67 9.31
N SER A 214 -14.32 3.43 10.39
CA SER A 214 -13.41 4.49 10.82
C SER A 214 -11.93 4.07 10.87
N LYS A 215 -11.63 2.81 11.16
CA LYS A 215 -10.25 2.31 11.25
C LYS A 215 -9.46 2.54 9.95
N TYR A 216 -10.09 2.33 8.80
CA TYR A 216 -9.43 2.47 7.50
C TYR A 216 -9.19 3.93 7.11
N LYS A 217 -9.93 4.87 7.69
CA LYS A 217 -9.72 6.30 7.44
C LYS A 217 -8.36 6.78 7.92
N ASP A 218 -7.82 6.14 8.96
CA ASP A 218 -6.50 6.44 9.54
C ASP A 218 -5.35 5.65 8.91
N TYR A 219 -5.64 4.71 8.02
CA TYR A 219 -4.61 3.96 7.29
C TYR A 219 -4.00 4.84 6.20
N ILE A 220 -2.84 4.45 5.69
CA ILE A 220 -2.38 4.94 4.39
C ILE A 220 -3.29 4.30 3.34
N ASN A 221 -4.12 5.10 2.67
CA ASN A 221 -5.04 4.57 1.68
C ASN A 221 -4.43 4.64 0.27
N ILE A 222 -4.48 3.55 -0.47
CA ILE A 222 -4.09 3.50 -1.88
C ILE A 222 -5.36 3.24 -2.69
N MET A 223 -5.67 4.12 -3.64
CA MET A 223 -6.85 3.99 -4.50
C MET A 223 -6.41 3.82 -5.95
N TRP A 224 -6.97 2.81 -6.61
CA TRP A 224 -6.78 2.58 -8.04
C TRP A 224 -8.12 2.31 -8.73
N LEU A 225 -8.67 3.37 -9.34
CA LEU A 225 -9.89 3.29 -10.13
C LEU A 225 -9.53 3.04 -11.60
N GLU A 226 -9.88 1.86 -12.10
CA GLU A 226 -9.69 1.48 -13.51
C GLU A 226 -10.74 2.18 -14.40
N ARG A 227 -10.70 1.97 -15.73
CA ARG A 227 -11.63 2.58 -16.68
C ARG A 227 -13.02 1.93 -16.66
N LYS A 228 -13.68 1.96 -15.50
CA LYS A 228 -15.02 1.36 -15.27
C LYS A 228 -15.76 2.16 -14.21
N GLY A 229 -16.99 2.61 -14.50
CA GLY A 229 -17.83 3.34 -13.53
C GLY A 229 -17.79 4.87 -13.59
N TRP A 230 -17.16 5.41 -14.63
CA TRP A 230 -17.14 6.85 -14.94
C TRP A 230 -17.06 7.02 -16.47
N SER A 231 -17.59 8.14 -16.96
CA SER A 231 -17.73 8.43 -18.40
C SER A 231 -16.87 9.60 -18.87
N THR A 232 -16.37 10.43 -17.95
CA THR A 232 -15.50 11.56 -18.28
C THR A 232 -14.31 11.67 -17.33
N PRO A 233 -13.17 12.22 -17.77
CA PRO A 233 -12.03 12.47 -16.87
C PRO A 233 -12.41 13.29 -15.64
N LYS A 234 -13.32 14.26 -15.79
CA LYS A 234 -13.82 15.08 -14.66
C LYS A 234 -14.58 14.24 -13.63
N GLU A 235 -15.40 13.29 -14.08
CA GLU A 235 -16.14 12.40 -13.20
C GLU A 235 -15.18 11.51 -12.38
N LEU A 236 -14.13 10.96 -13.00
CA LEU A 236 -13.09 10.22 -12.29
C LEU A 236 -12.46 11.07 -11.17
N ILE A 237 -12.07 12.31 -11.48
CA ILE A 237 -11.49 13.24 -10.50
C ILE A 237 -12.46 13.54 -9.36
N GLU A 238 -13.73 13.80 -9.67
CA GLU A 238 -14.76 14.06 -8.65
C GLU A 238 -14.96 12.85 -7.72
N GLN A 239 -14.93 11.63 -8.27
CA GLN A 239 -15.03 10.38 -7.51
C GLN A 239 -13.82 10.20 -6.58
N GLU A 240 -12.59 10.38 -7.07
CA GLU A 240 -11.38 10.29 -6.24
C GLU A 240 -11.29 11.40 -5.19
N GLN A 241 -11.76 12.60 -5.49
CA GLN A 241 -11.86 13.68 -4.51
C GLN A 241 -12.85 13.35 -3.38
N LYS A 242 -13.97 12.65 -3.67
CA LYS A 242 -14.88 12.16 -2.63
C LYS A 242 -14.19 11.14 -1.74
N PHE A 243 -13.41 10.23 -2.32
CA PHE A 243 -12.57 9.30 -1.57
C PHE A 243 -11.59 10.03 -0.65
N VAL A 244 -10.81 10.98 -1.16
CA VAL A 244 -9.84 11.76 -0.36
C VAL A 244 -10.51 12.52 0.78
N LYS A 245 -11.71 13.09 0.56
CA LYS A 245 -12.49 13.77 1.60
C LYS A 245 -13.03 12.82 2.68
N SER A 246 -13.10 11.52 2.42
CA SER A 246 -13.67 10.52 3.33
C SER A 246 -12.68 9.96 4.35
N ILE A 247 -11.38 10.24 4.19
CA ILE A 247 -10.27 9.67 4.96
C ILE A 247 -9.48 10.73 5.73
N ASN A 248 -8.64 10.30 6.69
CA ASN A 248 -7.76 11.15 7.49
C ASN A 248 -6.38 11.33 6.81
N GLY A 249 -6.40 11.90 5.61
CA GLY A 249 -5.27 12.62 4.99
C GLY A 249 -4.13 11.84 4.33
N LYS A 250 -3.80 10.60 4.74
CA LYS A 250 -2.71 9.83 4.10
C LYS A 250 -3.22 9.01 2.92
N TYR A 251 -2.82 9.37 1.70
CA TYR A 251 -3.23 8.62 0.51
C TYR A 251 -2.27 8.70 -0.67
N ILE A 252 -2.40 7.71 -1.55
CA ILE A 252 -1.85 7.67 -2.91
C ILE A 252 -2.98 7.33 -3.89
N ILE A 253 -3.02 8.03 -5.02
CA ILE A 253 -3.90 7.75 -6.16
C ILE A 253 -3.08 7.13 -7.28
N ILE A 254 -3.57 6.02 -7.84
CA ILE A 254 -2.97 5.35 -9.00
C ILE A 254 -3.85 5.60 -10.22
N GLY A 255 -3.24 6.10 -11.29
CA GLY A 255 -3.92 6.37 -12.56
C GLY A 255 -4.17 5.14 -13.43
N LEU A 256 -4.60 5.41 -14.66
CA LEU A 256 -4.88 4.37 -15.64
C LEU A 256 -3.60 3.70 -16.14
N ALA A 257 -3.65 2.38 -16.29
CA ALA A 257 -2.58 1.57 -16.89
C ALA A 257 -2.85 1.22 -18.36
N ASP A 258 -4.11 1.30 -18.80
CA ASP A 258 -4.51 1.08 -20.18
C ASP A 258 -4.27 2.32 -21.06
N GLY A 259 -4.48 2.18 -22.37
CA GLY A 259 -4.37 3.28 -23.32
C GLY A 259 -2.94 3.79 -23.57
N ASP A 260 -2.86 4.99 -24.10
CA ASP A 260 -1.63 5.62 -24.62
C ASP A 260 -1.55 7.11 -24.23
N ASP A 261 -0.52 7.82 -24.69
CA ASP A 261 -0.33 9.25 -24.37
C ASP A 261 -1.46 10.15 -24.88
N GLU A 262 -2.08 9.83 -26.01
CA GLU A 262 -3.11 10.67 -26.61
C GLU A 262 -4.48 10.42 -25.98
N THR A 263 -4.87 9.14 -25.87
CA THR A 263 -6.14 8.70 -25.27
C THR A 263 -6.26 9.09 -23.80
N ASN A 264 -5.15 9.14 -23.06
CA ASN A 264 -5.14 9.51 -21.64
C ASN A 264 -4.68 10.95 -21.36
N LYS A 265 -4.38 11.74 -22.39
CA LYS A 265 -3.82 13.10 -22.25
C LYS A 265 -4.56 13.97 -21.23
N GLU A 266 -5.88 13.99 -21.31
CA GLU A 266 -6.71 14.81 -20.41
C GLU A 266 -6.83 14.22 -19.01
N VAL A 267 -6.93 12.89 -18.89
CA VAL A 267 -6.93 12.20 -17.59
C VAL A 267 -5.62 12.51 -16.86
N ASP A 268 -4.48 12.26 -17.51
CA ASP A 268 -3.16 12.48 -16.92
C ASP A 268 -2.97 13.93 -16.46
N ARG A 269 -3.32 14.89 -17.32
CA ARG A 269 -3.24 16.32 -17.00
C ARG A 269 -4.06 16.67 -15.76
N LEU A 270 -5.29 16.16 -15.66
CA LEU A 270 -6.18 16.45 -14.53
C LEU A 270 -5.72 15.74 -13.24
N MET A 271 -5.25 14.50 -13.33
CA MET A 271 -4.74 13.73 -12.19
C MET A 271 -3.49 14.38 -11.60
N GLU A 272 -2.52 14.72 -12.46
CA GLU A 272 -1.29 15.43 -12.07
C GLU A 272 -1.62 16.79 -11.43
N LYS A 273 -2.51 17.56 -12.05
CA LYS A 273 -2.95 18.86 -11.52
C LYS A 273 -3.64 18.75 -10.16
N THR A 274 -4.44 17.69 -9.96
CA THR A 274 -5.31 17.58 -8.77
C THR A 274 -4.59 16.97 -7.58
N PHE A 275 -3.79 15.92 -7.81
CA PHE A 275 -3.22 15.10 -6.75
C PHE A 275 -1.70 15.28 -6.61
N GLY A 276 -1.03 15.88 -7.62
CA GLY A 276 0.38 16.24 -7.58
C GLY A 276 1.25 15.07 -7.14
N ASP A 277 2.05 15.28 -6.09
CA ASP A 277 2.97 14.26 -5.58
C ASP A 277 2.28 13.00 -5.09
N LYS A 278 0.99 13.04 -4.72
CA LYS A 278 0.23 11.88 -4.22
C LYS A 278 -0.30 10.99 -5.35
N TYR A 279 -0.02 11.34 -6.60
CA TYR A 279 -0.42 10.57 -7.76
C TYR A 279 0.74 9.77 -8.35
N ILE A 280 0.42 8.57 -8.83
CA ILE A 280 1.30 7.73 -9.63
C ILE A 280 0.61 7.44 -10.95
N ASN A 281 1.27 7.75 -12.06
CA ASN A 281 0.86 7.31 -13.39
C ASN A 281 1.57 5.97 -13.69
N PRO A 282 0.89 4.81 -13.58
CA PRO A 282 1.53 3.51 -13.77
C PRO A 282 1.99 3.32 -15.22
N ARG A 283 1.26 3.86 -16.20
CA ARG A 283 1.61 3.79 -17.62
C ARG A 283 2.94 4.48 -17.90
N LYS A 284 3.09 5.75 -17.53
CA LYS A 284 4.35 6.51 -17.69
C LYS A 284 5.50 5.84 -16.91
N LEU A 285 5.25 5.39 -15.68
CA LEU A 285 6.23 4.67 -14.86
C LEU A 285 6.80 3.44 -15.58
N LEU A 286 5.92 2.58 -16.10
CA LEU A 286 6.30 1.31 -16.72
C LEU A 286 6.93 1.50 -18.10
N VAL A 287 6.47 2.49 -18.87
CA VAL A 287 7.10 2.90 -20.13
C VAL A 287 8.53 3.37 -19.90
N GLU A 288 8.77 4.22 -18.90
CA GLU A 288 10.13 4.69 -18.58
C GLU A 288 11.03 3.55 -18.09
N TYR A 289 10.51 2.64 -17.28
CA TYR A 289 11.23 1.43 -16.88
C TYR A 289 11.61 0.58 -18.10
N SER A 290 10.70 0.37 -19.06
CA SER A 290 11.00 -0.37 -20.29
C SER A 290 12.02 0.33 -21.18
N LYS A 291 11.99 1.67 -21.28
CA LYS A 291 13.00 2.44 -22.03
C LYS A 291 14.41 2.20 -21.52
N GLN A 292 14.59 2.13 -20.20
CA GLN A 292 15.89 1.87 -19.56
C GLN A 292 16.42 0.45 -19.82
N LYS A 293 15.53 -0.49 -20.13
CA LYS A 293 15.86 -1.90 -20.39
C LYS A 293 15.85 -2.28 -21.86
N MET A 294 15.55 -1.32 -22.73
CA MET A 294 15.42 -1.57 -24.16
C MET A 294 16.76 -2.00 -24.75
N ASP A 295 16.75 -3.12 -25.47
CA ASP A 295 17.94 -3.71 -26.08
C ASP A 295 17.62 -4.22 -27.50
N LYS A 296 18.55 -4.96 -28.11
CA LYS A 296 18.36 -5.57 -29.43
C LYS A 296 17.30 -6.68 -29.47
N ASN A 297 16.94 -7.26 -28.33
CA ASN A 297 15.96 -8.35 -28.23
C ASN A 297 14.54 -7.82 -28.01
N THR A 298 14.39 -6.53 -27.71
CA THR A 298 13.07 -5.90 -27.62
C THR A 298 12.33 -6.01 -28.95
N THR A 299 11.11 -6.55 -28.92
CA THR A 299 10.29 -6.74 -30.12
C THR A 299 9.87 -5.41 -30.73
N GLU A 300 9.70 -5.37 -32.05
CA GLU A 300 9.23 -4.16 -32.74
C GLU A 300 7.86 -3.70 -32.22
N TYR A 301 6.97 -4.65 -31.93
CA TYR A 301 5.67 -4.37 -31.30
C TYR A 301 5.80 -3.64 -29.96
N ASN A 302 6.73 -4.06 -29.10
CA ASN A 302 6.99 -3.37 -27.84
C ASN A 302 7.63 -2.00 -28.06
N ARG A 303 8.51 -1.84 -29.07
CA ARG A 303 9.06 -0.51 -29.42
C ARG A 303 7.97 0.45 -29.86
N GLU A 304 7.03 -0.02 -30.69
CA GLU A 304 5.87 0.77 -31.12
C GLU A 304 5.01 1.18 -29.92
N LYS A 305 4.67 0.24 -29.03
CA LYS A 305 3.95 0.54 -27.78
C LYS A 305 4.66 1.61 -26.95
N ILE A 306 5.96 1.44 -26.68
CA ILE A 306 6.77 2.42 -25.93
C ILE A 306 6.73 3.78 -26.59
N SER A 307 6.82 3.85 -27.92
CA SER A 307 6.82 5.10 -28.68
C SER A 307 5.50 5.88 -28.57
N LYS A 308 4.38 5.19 -28.35
CA LYS A 308 3.04 5.77 -28.13
C LYS A 308 2.73 6.03 -26.65
N GLY A 309 3.64 5.66 -25.74
CA GLY A 309 3.40 5.70 -24.31
C GLY A 309 2.49 4.57 -23.80
N MET A 310 2.35 3.47 -24.53
CA MET A 310 1.64 2.28 -24.06
C MET A 310 2.57 1.37 -23.26
N ILE A 311 2.05 0.70 -22.23
CA ILE A 311 2.80 -0.30 -21.48
C ILE A 311 3.13 -1.49 -22.42
N PRO A 312 4.41 -1.92 -22.50
CA PRO A 312 4.81 -3.09 -23.29
C PRO A 312 4.16 -4.39 -22.82
N SER A 313 4.02 -5.35 -23.74
CA SER A 313 3.28 -6.59 -23.49
C SER A 313 3.93 -7.56 -22.49
N ASP A 314 5.22 -7.36 -22.18
CA ASP A 314 5.92 -8.07 -21.11
C ASP A 314 5.61 -7.51 -19.72
N LEU A 315 5.00 -6.31 -19.63
CA LEU A 315 4.66 -5.65 -18.38
C LEU A 315 3.16 -5.58 -18.11
N ALA A 316 2.31 -5.53 -19.14
CA ALA A 316 0.85 -5.56 -19.02
C ALA A 316 0.20 -6.12 -20.28
N ASP A 317 -1.05 -6.59 -20.17
CA ASP A 317 -1.88 -6.87 -21.34
C ASP A 317 -2.43 -5.58 -21.99
N ASN A 318 -3.27 -5.72 -23.01
CA ASN A 318 -3.83 -4.58 -23.72
C ASN A 318 -4.91 -3.82 -22.93
N ASP A 319 -5.50 -4.47 -21.92
CA ASP A 319 -6.52 -3.88 -21.05
C ASP A 319 -5.90 -3.23 -19.80
N GLY A 320 -4.56 -3.22 -19.71
CA GLY A 320 -3.82 -2.61 -18.61
C GLY A 320 -3.72 -3.48 -17.37
N LEU A 321 -4.03 -4.78 -17.46
CA LEU A 321 -3.78 -5.72 -16.38
C LEU A 321 -2.28 -6.01 -16.32
N LEU A 322 -1.65 -5.69 -15.19
CA LEU A 322 -0.21 -5.83 -15.06
C LEU A 322 0.22 -7.29 -14.94
N SER A 323 1.40 -7.57 -15.46
CA SER A 323 2.18 -8.78 -15.17
C SER A 323 2.79 -8.72 -13.77
N VAL A 324 3.34 -9.84 -13.29
CA VAL A 324 4.15 -9.92 -12.07
C VAL A 324 5.25 -8.84 -12.03
N THR A 325 5.98 -8.67 -13.14
CA THR A 325 7.04 -7.66 -13.25
C THR A 325 6.48 -6.25 -13.16
N GLY A 326 5.35 -5.98 -13.83
CA GLY A 326 4.66 -4.70 -13.76
C GLY A 326 4.21 -4.35 -12.33
N TYR A 327 3.60 -5.31 -11.63
CA TYR A 327 3.21 -5.14 -10.23
C TYR A 327 4.39 -4.86 -9.31
N LYS A 328 5.51 -5.55 -9.49
CA LYS A 328 6.72 -5.30 -8.70
C LYS A 328 7.24 -3.87 -8.88
N VAL A 329 7.36 -3.40 -10.12
CA VAL A 329 7.83 -2.03 -10.42
C VAL A 329 6.87 -0.99 -9.84
N LEU A 330 5.55 -1.21 -9.97
CA LEU A 330 4.55 -0.33 -9.36
C LEU A 330 4.67 -0.31 -7.84
N SER A 331 4.84 -1.47 -7.21
CA SER A 331 4.97 -1.59 -5.76
C SER A 331 6.18 -0.84 -5.21
N GLU A 332 7.35 -0.99 -5.85
CA GLU A 332 8.55 -0.24 -5.49
C GLU A 332 8.32 1.27 -5.58
N SER A 333 7.57 1.73 -6.60
CA SER A 333 7.22 3.14 -6.78
C SER A 333 6.27 3.65 -5.69
N ILE A 334 5.25 2.85 -5.32
CA ILE A 334 4.34 3.14 -4.21
C ILE A 334 5.13 3.24 -2.90
N CYS A 335 6.00 2.28 -2.60
CA CYS A 335 6.80 2.26 -1.39
C CYS A 335 7.73 3.50 -1.29
N LYS A 336 8.43 3.82 -2.38
CA LYS A 336 9.23 5.06 -2.48
C LYS A 336 8.39 6.29 -2.23
N LYS A 337 7.16 6.32 -2.78
CA LYS A 337 6.25 7.46 -2.63
C LYS A 337 5.73 7.62 -1.20
N ILE A 338 5.33 6.52 -0.55
CA ILE A 338 4.94 6.50 0.87
C ILE A 338 6.06 7.11 1.72
N ASN A 339 7.30 6.69 1.47
CA ASN A 339 8.46 7.19 2.20
C ASN A 339 8.74 8.68 1.91
N SER A 340 8.72 9.10 0.63
CA SER A 340 8.99 10.50 0.26
C SER A 340 7.95 11.48 0.78
N LEU A 341 6.70 11.05 0.90
CA LEU A 341 5.61 11.84 1.48
C LEU A 341 5.65 11.90 3.01
N GLY A 342 6.59 11.18 3.65
CA GLY A 342 6.72 11.13 5.10
C GLY A 342 5.55 10.41 5.78
N TYR A 343 4.80 9.56 5.07
CA TYR A 343 3.64 8.88 5.64
C TYR A 343 3.99 7.86 6.72
N LEU A 344 5.26 7.45 6.77
CA LEU A 344 5.79 6.54 7.77
C LEU A 344 6.31 7.27 9.02
N ASN A 345 6.34 8.62 9.06
CA ASN A 345 6.89 9.43 10.15
C ASN A 345 5.85 10.06 11.07
#